data_AF-A0A8C9FHM3-F1
#
_entry.id   AF-A0A8C9FHM3-F1
#
_cell.length_a   1.000
_cell.length_b   1.000
_cell.length_c   1.000
_cell.angle_alpha   90.00
_cell.angle_beta   90.00
_cell.angle_gamma   90.00
#
_symmetry.space_group_name_H-M   'P 1'
#
loop_
_entity.id
_entity.type
_entity.pdbx_description
1 polymer ?
#
loop_
_entity_poly.entity_id
_entity_poly.type
_entity_poly.pdbx_seq_one_letter_code
_entity_poly.pdbx_strand_id
1 'polypeptide(L)'
;MAPERPPPAFEGAGQESGLQVWRVERLELVTVPPSRHGDFFVGDAYLVLHTVRRGAAAAYRLHYWLGRVKSCLCQDGEVSYLCFPQNFILAFSLWCC
;
A
#
# COMPACT_ATOMS: atom_id res chain seq x y z
N MET A 1 -24.23 -9.06 1.29
CA MET A 1 -23.06 -8.18 1.10
C MET A 1 -22.23 -8.80 0.00
N ALA A 2 -22.32 -8.29 -1.23
CA ALA A 2 -21.47 -8.77 -2.31
C ALA A 2 -20.03 -8.34 -2.02
N PRO A 3 -19.00 -9.12 -2.41
CA PRO A 3 -17.63 -8.64 -2.31
C PRO A 3 -17.49 -7.38 -3.17
N GLU A 4 -17.15 -6.25 -2.54
CA GLU A 4 -16.73 -5.05 -3.22
C GLU A 4 -15.60 -5.43 -4.20
N ARG A 5 -15.71 -5.03 -5.47
CA ARG A 5 -14.67 -5.32 -6.46
C ARG A 5 -13.36 -4.71 -5.94
N PRO A 6 -12.25 -5.47 -5.89
CA PRO A 6 -10.97 -4.88 -5.50
C PRO A 6 -10.65 -3.70 -6.42
N PRO A 7 -9.98 -2.65 -5.91
CA PRO A 7 -9.51 -1.56 -6.74
C PRO A 7 -8.73 -2.10 -7.96
N PRO A 8 -8.83 -1.47 -9.15
CA PRO A 8 -8.17 -1.97 -10.37
C PRO A 8 -6.67 -2.26 -10.19
N ALA A 9 -5.99 -1.49 -9.34
CA ALA A 9 -4.58 -1.68 -9.01
C ALA A 9 -4.25 -3.02 -8.35
N PHE A 10 -5.23 -3.66 -7.71
CA PHE A 10 -5.10 -4.96 -7.05
C PHE A 10 -5.63 -6.13 -7.91
N GLU A 11 -6.04 -5.89 -9.15
CA GLU A 11 -6.39 -6.98 -10.06
C GLU A 11 -5.19 -7.91 -10.24
N GLY A 12 -5.36 -9.19 -9.89
CA GLY A 12 -4.28 -10.18 -9.91
C GLY A 12 -3.31 -10.13 -8.72
N ALA A 13 -3.54 -9.28 -7.71
CA ALA A 13 -2.73 -9.26 -6.50
C ALA A 13 -2.81 -10.61 -5.76
N GLY A 14 -1.65 -11.21 -5.49
CA GLY A 14 -1.54 -12.52 -4.83
C GLY A 14 -1.97 -13.72 -5.67
N GLN A 15 -2.29 -13.52 -6.96
CA GLN A 15 -2.61 -14.62 -7.87
C GLN A 15 -1.38 -15.38 -8.37
N GLU A 16 -0.17 -14.87 -8.19
CA GLU A 16 1.06 -15.56 -8.54
C GLU A 16 2.04 -15.51 -7.36
N SER A 17 2.91 -16.51 -7.26
CA SER A 17 4.00 -16.48 -6.29
C SER A 17 5.05 -15.47 -6.74
N GLY A 18 5.44 -14.56 -5.86
CA GLY A 18 6.41 -13.52 -6.19
C GLY A 18 6.23 -12.26 -5.34
N LEU A 19 6.96 -11.23 -5.76
CA LEU A 19 6.91 -9.90 -5.16
C LEU A 19 6.14 -8.97 -6.08
N GLN A 20 5.08 -8.36 -5.55
CA GLN A 20 4.33 -7.30 -6.21
C GLN A 20 4.52 -6.01 -5.42
N VAL A 21 4.92 -4.94 -6.09
CA VAL A 21 5.15 -3.64 -5.48
C VAL A 21 4.26 -2.61 -6.16
N TRP A 22 3.61 -1.78 -5.36
CA TRP A 22 2.84 -0.63 -5.82
C TRP A 22 3.40 0.64 -5.20
N ARG A 23 3.36 1.71 -5.97
CA ARG A 23 3.65 3.07 -5.51
C ARG A 23 2.35 3.85 -5.43
N VAL A 24 2.21 4.67 -4.39
CA VAL A 24 1.09 5.61 -4.28
C VAL A 24 1.43 6.87 -5.04
N GLU A 25 0.66 7.18 -6.08
CA GLU A 25 0.75 8.39 -6.88
C GLU A 25 -0.61 9.06 -6.92
N ARG A 26 -0.73 10.30 -6.43
CA ARG A 26 -1.99 11.08 -6.48
C ARG A 26 -3.21 10.33 -5.93
N LEU A 27 -3.03 9.63 -4.80
CA LEU A 27 -4.05 8.79 -4.16
C LEU A 27 -4.45 7.52 -4.93
N GLU A 28 -3.73 7.18 -6.00
CA GLU A 28 -3.90 5.94 -6.75
C GLU A 28 -2.69 5.02 -6.58
N LEU A 29 -2.91 3.72 -6.66
CA LEU A 29 -1.85 2.71 -6.61
C LEU A 29 -1.39 2.39 -8.03
N VAL A 30 -0.12 2.61 -8.30
CA VAL A 30 0.53 2.32 -9.58
C VAL A 30 1.48 1.15 -9.41
N THR A 31 1.40 0.14 -10.28
CA THR A 31 2.31 -1.01 -10.25
C THR A 31 3.74 -0.58 -10.57
N VAL A 32 4.68 -1.00 -9.73
CA VAL A 32 6.10 -0.76 -9.96
C VAL A 32 6.64 -1.90 -10.83
N PRO A 33 7.31 -1.59 -11.96
CA PRO A 33 7.86 -2.64 -12.82
C PRO A 33 8.99 -3.38 -12.11
N PRO A 34 9.20 -4.68 -12.42
CA PRO A 34 10.20 -5.49 -11.72
C PRO A 34 11.64 -4.97 -11.82
N SER A 35 11.96 -4.23 -12.88
CA SER A 35 13.26 -3.58 -13.07
C SER A 35 13.58 -2.50 -12.04
N ARG A 36 12.56 -1.97 -11.35
CA ARG A 36 12.69 -0.91 -10.34
C ARG A 36 12.38 -1.39 -8.92
N HIS A 37 12.20 -2.70 -8.73
CA HIS A 37 12.09 -3.26 -7.40
C HIS A 37 13.39 -3.00 -6.62
N GLY A 38 13.29 -2.28 -5.49
CA GLY A 38 14.43 -1.89 -4.67
C GLY A 38 14.75 -0.38 -4.71
N ASP A 39 14.30 0.32 -5.75
CA ASP A 39 14.46 1.77 -5.86
C ASP A 39 13.28 2.48 -5.17
N PHE A 40 13.44 2.79 -3.89
CA PHE A 40 12.41 3.49 -3.10
C PHE A 40 12.71 4.99 -3.00
N PHE A 41 11.82 5.82 -3.57
CA PHE A 41 11.94 7.28 -3.49
C PHE A 41 11.48 7.80 -2.14
N VAL A 42 12.36 8.48 -1.40
CA VAL A 42 12.13 9.02 -0.04
C VAL A 42 10.90 9.94 0.05
N GLY A 43 10.40 10.50 -1.04
CA GLY A 43 9.19 11.34 -1.05
C GLY A 43 7.87 10.60 -1.23
N ASP A 44 7.90 9.30 -1.49
CA ASP A 44 6.72 8.52 -1.91
C ASP A 44 6.33 7.47 -0.87
N ALA A 45 5.17 6.83 -1.08
CA ALA A 45 4.74 5.67 -0.30
C ALA A 45 4.62 4.45 -1.23
N TYR A 46 4.94 3.27 -0.70
CA TYR A 46 4.92 2.01 -1.44
C TYR A 46 4.22 0.93 -0.63
N LEU A 47 3.54 0.04 -1.33
CA LEU A 47 2.96 -1.18 -0.81
C LEU A 47 3.67 -2.37 -1.45
N VAL A 48 3.99 -3.38 -0.65
CA VAL A 48 4.76 -4.54 -1.08
C VAL A 48 4.04 -5.79 -0.62
N LEU A 49 3.57 -6.60 -1.56
CA LEU A 49 2.99 -7.91 -1.30
C LEU A 49 3.97 -8.99 -1.75
N HIS A 50 4.36 -9.84 -0.82
CA HIS A 50 5.10 -11.05 -1.10
C HIS A 50 4.21 -12.27 -0.92
N THR A 51 3.96 -12.96 -2.03
CA THR A 51 3.13 -14.16 -2.08
C THR A 51 4.01 -15.39 -2.22
N VAL A 52 3.93 -16.30 -1.26
CA VAL A 52 4.63 -17.58 -1.26
C VAL A 52 3.62 -18.69 -1.41
N ARG A 53 3.64 -19.42 -2.53
CA ARG A 53 2.83 -20.62 -2.71
C ARG A 53 3.60 -21.86 -2.31
N ARG A 54 2.94 -22.75 -1.56
CA ARG A 54 3.43 -24.07 -1.18
C ARG A 54 2.32 -25.09 -1.42
N GLY A 55 2.35 -25.73 -2.59
CA GLY A 55 1.30 -26.66 -3.02
C GLY A 55 -0.05 -25.95 -3.13
N ALA A 56 -1.06 -26.47 -2.42
CA ALA A 56 -2.41 -25.89 -2.39
C ALA A 56 -2.55 -24.66 -1.47
N ALA A 57 -1.55 -24.36 -0.64
CA ALA A 57 -1.59 -23.24 0.30
C ALA A 57 -0.81 -22.03 -0.25
N ALA A 58 -1.30 -20.83 0.05
CA ALA A 58 -0.61 -19.57 -0.22
C ALA A 58 -0.43 -18.79 1.08
N ALA A 59 0.78 -18.26 1.28
CA ALA A 59 1.12 -17.37 2.38
C ALA A 59 1.39 -15.97 1.82
N TYR A 60 0.71 -14.98 2.39
CA TYR A 60 0.79 -13.58 1.96
C TYR A 60 1.51 -12.78 3.05
N ARG A 61 2.52 -12.01 2.66
CA ARG A 61 3.19 -11.03 3.52
C ARG A 61 3.03 -9.65 2.92
N LEU A 62 2.25 -8.80 3.58
CA LEU A 62 2.02 -7.43 3.17
C LEU A 62 2.89 -6.50 4.01
N HIS A 63 3.69 -5.69 3.33
CA HIS A 63 4.54 -4.67 3.92
C HIS A 63 4.21 -3.32 3.28
N TYR A 64 4.34 -2.25 4.05
CA TYR A 64 4.25 -0.89 3.51
C TYR A 64 5.55 -0.16 3.82
N TRP A 65 5.96 0.69 2.90
CA TRP A 65 7.07 1.60 3.07
C TRP A 65 6.56 3.02 2.92
N LEU A 66 6.87 3.85 3.90
CA LEU A 66 6.49 5.25 3.89
C LEU A 66 7.78 6.05 3.85
N GLY A 67 7.99 6.74 2.74
CA GLY A 67 9.02 7.74 2.65
C GLY A 67 8.76 8.87 3.65
N ARG A 68 9.69 9.82 3.72
CA ARG A 68 9.46 11.12 4.35
C ARG A 68 8.53 11.96 3.47
N VAL A 69 7.30 11.48 3.30
CA VAL A 69 6.21 12.22 2.68
C VAL A 69 5.88 13.37 3.63
N LYS A 70 5.92 14.61 3.15
CA LYS A 70 5.29 15.73 3.86
C LYS A 70 3.77 15.60 3.68
N SER A 71 3.13 14.74 4.46
CA SER A 71 1.68 14.50 4.39
C SER A 71 0.90 15.61 5.09
N CYS A 72 0.89 16.79 4.49
CA CYS A 72 -0.19 17.77 4.68
C CYS A 72 -0.61 18.23 3.28
N LEU A 73 -1.34 17.36 2.56
CA LEU A 73 -2.12 17.80 1.41
C LEU A 73 -3.53 18.10 1.94
N CYS A 74 -3.76 19.37 2.29
CA CYS A 74 -5.11 19.86 2.51
C CYS A 74 -5.61 20.32 1.14
N GLN A 75 -6.43 19.50 0.48
CA GLN A 75 -7.08 19.88 -0.75
C GLN A 75 -8.59 19.88 -0.48
N ASP A 76 -9.20 21.06 -0.62
CA ASP A 76 -10.65 21.27 -0.63
C ASP A 76 -11.44 20.80 0.62
N GLY A 77 -10.81 20.81 1.81
CA GLY A 77 -11.53 20.64 3.08
C GLY A 77 -12.01 19.22 3.38
N GLU A 78 -11.66 18.24 2.55
CA GLU A 78 -11.84 16.82 2.86
C GLU A 78 -10.53 16.28 3.45
N VAL A 79 -10.50 16.12 4.78
CA VAL A 79 -9.33 15.59 5.47
C VAL A 79 -9.29 14.07 5.28
N SER A 80 -8.66 13.60 4.21
CA SER A 80 -8.29 12.18 4.10
C SER A 80 -7.09 11.93 5.02
N TYR A 81 -7.35 11.47 6.24
CA TYR A 81 -6.32 11.09 7.21
C TYR A 81 -5.59 9.83 6.75
N LEU A 82 -4.47 9.97 6.05
CA LEU A 82 -3.39 8.98 6.10
C LEU A 82 -2.19 9.61 6.79
N CYS A 83 -2.40 10.00 8.06
CA CYS A 83 -1.30 10.25 8.98
C CYS A 83 -0.84 8.89 9.49
N PHE A 84 0.23 8.35 8.91
CA PHE A 84 0.88 7.16 9.46
C PHE A 84 1.87 7.63 10.52
N PRO A 85 1.57 7.50 11.82
CA PRO A 85 2.58 7.75 12.84
C PRO A 85 3.70 6.74 12.60
N GLN A 86 4.93 7.26 12.55
CA GLN A 86 6.11 6.45 12.41
C GLN A 86 6.22 5.60 13.68
N ASN A 87 5.82 4.33 13.56
CA ASN A 87 5.87 3.21 14.51
C ASN A 87 4.49 2.68 14.97
N PHE A 88 4.24 1.45 14.53
CA PHE A 88 3.45 0.38 15.16
C PHE A 88 1.91 0.38 15.08
N ILE A 89 1.41 -0.79 14.63
CA ILE A 89 0.18 -1.54 14.98
C ILE A 89 -1.16 -0.78 14.99
N LEU A 90 -2.14 -1.39 14.30
CA LEU A 90 -3.58 -1.09 14.32
C LEU A 90 -4.06 -0.43 15.62
N ALA A 91 -4.51 0.82 15.52
CA ALA A 91 -5.40 1.42 16.49
C ALA A 91 -6.45 2.25 15.74
N PHE A 92 -7.69 1.71 15.72
CA PHE A 92 -8.89 2.53 15.60
C PHE A 92 -8.93 3.43 16.85
N SER A 93 -8.51 4.68 16.71
CA SER A 93 -8.95 5.72 17.64
C SER A 93 -8.89 7.04 16.92
N LEU A 94 -10.08 7.62 16.71
CA LEU A 94 -10.23 9.01 16.39
C LEU A 94 -9.37 9.83 17.36
N TRP A 95 -8.44 10.59 16.82
CA TRP A 95 -8.25 11.95 17.30
C TRP A 95 -7.62 12.82 16.22
N CYS A 96 -8.47 13.68 15.66
CA CYS A 96 -8.06 15.03 15.37
C CYS A 96 -8.35 15.84 16.65
N CYS A 97 -7.35 16.59 17.14
CA CYS A 97 -7.20 17.26 18.45
C CYS A 97 -6.55 16.44 19.56
#